data_AF-A0A7V3HU18-F1
#
_entry.id   AF-A0A7V3HU18-F1
#
_cell.length_a   1.000
_cell.length_b   1.000
_cell.length_c   1.000
_cell.angle_alpha   90.00
_cell.angle_beta   90.00
_cell.angle_gamma   90.00
#
_symmetry.space_group_name_H-M   'P 1'
#
loop_
_entity.id
_entity.type
_entity.pdbx_description
1 polymer ?
#
loop_
_entity_poly.entity_id
_entity_poly.type
_entity_poly.pdbx_seq_one_letter_code
_entity_poly.pdbx_strand_id
1 'polypeptide(L)'
;IISLAATYATRPWTIAFNNVAVEAIRRDPRFKHGNYEKDDFKEEGLDGLAIGRIAGHISYLSPDSMDEKFGRNYVGTDGLFELFGRYEVERYMEYNTNNFSRIFDPLSYLYIVKAINTFNLSRGYDSLHDAISRIKANVHLISFSSDYLFFPSEMEHIAKMMQRNGQAHTYLEVESDYGHDAFLVELEKFEENIKEVLR
;
A
#
# COMPACT_ATOMS: atom_id res chain seq x y z
N ILE A 1 21.36 -2.90 2.28
CA ILE A 1 19.96 -2.96 1.79
C ILE A 1 19.11 -2.20 2.79
N ILE A 2 18.31 -1.24 2.34
CA ILE A 2 17.33 -0.53 3.18
C ILE A 2 15.96 -0.99 2.71
N SER A 3 15.17 -1.56 3.63
CA SER A 3 13.79 -1.96 3.38
C SER A 3 12.89 -1.12 4.27
N LEU A 4 11.90 -0.48 3.67
CA LEU A 4 10.91 0.36 4.35
C LEU A 4 9.54 -0.29 4.17
N ALA A 5 8.76 -0.39 5.24
CA ALA A 5 7.35 -0.83 5.21
C ALA A 5 7.11 -2.02 4.26
N ALA A 6 7.77 -3.16 4.52
CA ALA A 6 7.74 -4.31 3.62
C ALA A 6 7.41 -5.61 4.36
N THR A 7 7.15 -6.67 3.62
CA THR A 7 6.86 -8.00 4.18
C THR A 7 7.72 -9.08 3.55
N TYR A 8 7.81 -10.24 4.21
CA TYR A 8 8.37 -11.46 3.64
C TYR A 8 7.35 -12.25 2.80
N ALA A 9 6.05 -12.00 2.96
CA ALA A 9 4.99 -12.60 2.15
C ALA A 9 3.70 -11.81 2.29
N THR A 10 3.03 -11.51 1.18
CA THR A 10 1.78 -10.74 1.23
C THR A 10 0.67 -11.53 1.94
N ARG A 11 0.10 -10.93 3.00
CA ARG A 11 -0.89 -11.58 3.87
C ARG A 11 -2.29 -11.57 3.27
N PRO A 12 -3.21 -12.45 3.75
CA PRO A 12 -4.60 -12.48 3.28
C PRO A 12 -5.32 -11.14 3.33
N TRP A 13 -5.03 -10.30 4.33
CA TRP A 13 -5.56 -8.95 4.48
C TRP A 13 -5.25 -8.05 3.27
N THR A 14 -3.96 -7.91 2.94
CA THR A 14 -3.49 -7.15 1.77
C THR A 14 -4.01 -7.75 0.46
N ILE A 15 -4.03 -9.08 0.34
CA ILE A 15 -4.57 -9.78 -0.83
C ILE A 15 -6.06 -9.44 -1.02
N ALA A 16 -6.84 -9.36 0.07
CA ALA A 16 -8.27 -9.04 0.01
C ALA A 16 -8.51 -7.60 -0.47
N PHE A 17 -7.77 -6.61 0.05
CA PHE A 17 -7.83 -5.23 -0.46
C PHE A 17 -7.46 -5.15 -1.93
N ASN A 18 -6.35 -5.78 -2.31
CA ASN A 18 -5.92 -5.87 -3.70
C ASN A 18 -6.99 -6.51 -4.61
N ASN A 19 -7.73 -7.49 -4.10
CA ASN A 19 -8.78 -8.15 -4.87
C ASN A 19 -9.97 -7.24 -5.17
N VAL A 20 -10.26 -6.23 -4.32
CA VAL A 20 -11.29 -5.21 -4.62
C VAL A 20 -10.93 -4.48 -5.92
N ALA A 21 -9.67 -4.04 -6.05
CA ALA A 21 -9.20 -3.37 -7.25
C ALA A 21 -9.20 -4.29 -8.48
N VAL A 22 -8.77 -5.54 -8.32
CA VAL A 22 -8.77 -6.53 -9.40
C VAL A 22 -10.18 -6.77 -9.93
N GLU A 23 -11.16 -6.98 -9.04
CA GLU A 23 -12.55 -7.22 -9.45
C GLU A 23 -13.19 -5.97 -10.05
N ALA A 24 -12.92 -4.79 -9.49
CA ALA A 24 -13.44 -3.52 -10.02
C ALA A 24 -12.96 -3.28 -11.46
N ILE A 25 -11.65 -3.43 -11.73
CA ILE A 25 -11.09 -3.28 -13.07
C ILE A 25 -11.64 -4.34 -14.03
N ARG A 26 -11.66 -5.62 -13.63
CA ARG A 26 -12.08 -6.72 -14.52
C ARG A 26 -13.56 -6.67 -14.88
N ARG A 27 -14.39 -6.09 -14.02
CA ARG A 27 -15.84 -5.96 -14.23
C ARG A 27 -16.23 -4.68 -14.95
N ASP A 28 -15.32 -3.71 -15.07
CA ASP A 28 -15.56 -2.50 -15.84
C ASP A 28 -15.69 -2.86 -17.33
N PRO A 29 -16.85 -2.60 -17.99
CA PRO A 29 -17.03 -2.93 -19.40
C PRO A 29 -16.04 -2.21 -20.32
N ARG A 30 -15.57 -1.01 -19.93
CA ARG A 30 -14.60 -0.23 -20.71
C ARG A 30 -13.20 -0.86 -20.72
N PHE A 31 -12.90 -1.74 -19.75
CA PHE A 31 -11.64 -2.48 -19.71
C PHE A 31 -11.50 -3.48 -20.87
N LYS A 32 -12.59 -3.91 -21.52
CA LYS A 32 -12.56 -4.78 -22.73
C LYS A 32 -11.63 -6.02 -22.60
N HIS A 33 -11.56 -6.60 -21.40
CA HIS A 33 -10.65 -7.70 -21.08
C HIS A 33 -9.16 -7.41 -21.40
N GLY A 34 -8.73 -6.17 -21.25
CA GLY A 34 -7.37 -5.72 -21.58
C GLY A 34 -7.17 -5.29 -23.03
N ASN A 35 -8.21 -5.33 -23.87
CA ASN A 35 -8.16 -4.93 -25.29
C ASN A 35 -8.73 -3.51 -25.49
N TYR A 36 -8.30 -2.56 -24.66
CA TYR A 36 -8.59 -1.13 -24.82
C TYR A 36 -7.46 -0.45 -25.60
N GLU A 37 -7.75 0.71 -26.20
CA GLU A 37 -6.73 1.49 -26.90
C GLU A 37 -5.90 2.30 -25.89
N LYS A 38 -4.65 2.59 -26.24
CA LYS A 38 -3.66 3.25 -25.35
C LYS A 38 -4.19 4.50 -24.64
N ASP A 39 -5.09 5.24 -25.30
CA ASP A 39 -5.55 6.55 -24.87
C ASP A 39 -7.02 6.54 -24.38
N ASP A 40 -7.66 5.35 -24.27
CA ASP A 40 -9.08 5.20 -23.89
C ASP A 40 -9.41 5.84 -22.53
N PHE A 41 -8.44 5.99 -21.63
CA PHE A 41 -8.65 6.46 -20.25
C PHE A 41 -7.95 7.76 -19.87
N LYS A 42 -7.29 8.46 -20.81
CA LYS A 42 -6.51 9.66 -20.47
C LYS A 42 -7.37 10.82 -19.94
N GLU A 43 -8.57 10.99 -20.50
CA GLU A 43 -9.46 12.10 -20.14
C GLU A 43 -10.40 11.75 -18.98
N GLU A 44 -11.04 10.57 -19.05
CA GLU A 44 -12.09 10.19 -18.09
C GLU A 44 -11.61 9.20 -17.02
N GLY A 45 -10.50 8.52 -17.24
CA GLY A 45 -10.07 7.40 -16.41
C GLY A 45 -10.96 6.16 -16.58
N LEU A 46 -10.50 5.04 -16.00
CA LEU A 46 -11.31 3.82 -15.84
C LEU A 46 -11.95 3.80 -14.45
N ASP A 47 -13.28 3.67 -14.36
CA ASP A 47 -14.00 3.70 -13.07
C ASP A 47 -13.57 2.52 -12.19
N GLY A 48 -13.41 1.34 -12.78
CA GLY A 48 -12.89 0.17 -12.08
C GLY A 48 -11.52 0.42 -11.44
N LEU A 49 -10.65 1.18 -12.10
CA LEU A 49 -9.34 1.56 -11.55
C LEU A 49 -9.48 2.63 -10.45
N ALA A 50 -10.38 3.60 -10.62
CA ALA A 50 -10.67 4.60 -9.58
C ALA A 50 -11.19 3.93 -8.29
N ILE A 51 -12.16 3.01 -8.40
CA ILE A 51 -12.67 2.22 -7.27
C ILE A 51 -11.55 1.40 -6.62
N GLY A 52 -10.71 0.75 -7.43
CA GLY A 52 -9.55 0.03 -6.92
C GLY A 52 -8.59 0.92 -6.14
N ARG A 53 -8.37 2.15 -6.60
CA ARG A 53 -7.55 3.14 -5.91
C ARG A 53 -8.17 3.56 -4.58
N ILE A 54 -9.50 3.62 -4.44
CA ILE A 54 -10.16 3.93 -3.16
C ILE A 54 -9.80 2.85 -2.12
N ALA A 55 -9.93 1.58 -2.50
CA ALA A 55 -9.59 0.46 -1.62
C ALA A 55 -8.11 0.49 -1.17
N GLY A 56 -7.20 0.80 -2.10
CA GLY A 56 -5.78 1.00 -1.78
C GLY A 56 -5.58 2.16 -0.80
N HIS A 57 -6.17 3.31 -1.07
CA HIS A 57 -6.00 4.52 -0.25
C HIS A 57 -6.50 4.31 1.19
N ILE A 58 -7.61 3.59 1.37
CA ILE A 58 -8.10 3.19 2.70
C ILE A 58 -7.08 2.31 3.43
N SER A 59 -6.42 1.40 2.71
CA SER A 59 -5.42 0.52 3.32
C SER A 59 -4.08 1.20 3.65
N TYR A 60 -3.82 2.39 3.09
CA TYR A 60 -2.57 3.10 3.31
C TYR A 60 -2.62 4.05 4.50
N LEU A 61 -3.81 4.51 4.87
CA LEU A 61 -4.04 5.46 5.96
C LEU A 61 -4.47 4.74 7.23
N SER A 62 -4.14 5.32 8.39
CA SER A 62 -4.66 4.82 9.66
C SER A 62 -6.09 5.32 9.91
N PRO A 63 -6.90 4.58 10.71
CA PRO A 63 -8.19 5.08 11.18
C PRO A 63 -8.09 6.43 11.91
N ASP A 64 -7.07 6.60 12.75
CA ASP A 64 -6.90 7.82 13.56
C ASP A 64 -6.65 9.06 12.68
N SER A 65 -5.81 8.93 11.65
CA SER A 65 -5.57 10.01 10.68
C SER A 65 -6.82 10.35 9.88
N MET A 66 -7.64 9.35 9.55
CA MET A 66 -8.90 9.56 8.83
C MET A 66 -9.92 10.31 9.71
N ASP A 67 -10.03 9.94 11.00
CA ASP A 67 -10.91 10.60 11.96
C ASP A 67 -10.50 12.05 12.22
N GLU A 68 -9.20 12.31 12.41
CA GLU A 68 -8.67 13.66 12.61
C GLU A 68 -8.93 14.56 11.40
N LYS A 69 -8.71 14.03 10.19
CA LYS A 69 -8.78 14.81 8.95
C LYS A 69 -10.20 15.08 8.48
N PHE A 70 -11.11 14.11 8.63
CA PHE A 70 -12.45 14.20 8.02
C PHE A 70 -13.58 14.20 9.04
N GLY A 71 -13.44 13.47 10.15
CA GLY A 71 -14.52 13.22 11.10
C GLY A 71 -15.82 12.80 10.40
N ARG A 72 -16.94 13.43 10.79
CA ARG A 72 -18.26 13.24 10.15
C ARG A 72 -18.67 14.46 9.31
N ASN A 73 -17.71 15.23 8.80
CA ASN A 73 -17.99 16.46 8.07
C ASN A 73 -18.66 16.15 6.73
N TYR A 74 -19.76 16.85 6.46
CA TYR A 74 -20.55 16.71 5.24
C TYR A 74 -20.22 17.83 4.26
N VAL A 75 -20.28 17.53 2.96
CA VAL A 75 -20.03 18.53 1.91
C VAL A 75 -21.17 19.55 1.94
N GLY A 76 -20.86 20.80 2.28
CA GLY A 76 -21.89 21.83 2.49
C GLY A 76 -22.71 22.20 1.25
N THR A 77 -22.23 21.85 0.05
CA THR A 77 -22.96 22.02 -1.22
C THR A 77 -23.85 20.84 -1.58
N ASP A 78 -23.68 19.71 -0.90
CA ASP A 78 -24.49 18.51 -1.11
C ASP A 78 -25.67 18.56 -0.14
N GLY A 79 -26.86 18.13 -0.57
CA GLY A 79 -28.02 18.06 0.34
C GLY A 79 -27.85 16.91 1.33
N LEU A 80 -28.04 17.14 2.62
CA LEU A 80 -27.80 16.13 3.68
C LEU A 80 -28.68 14.88 3.55
N PHE A 81 -29.87 15.02 2.95
CA PHE A 81 -30.82 13.93 2.75
C PHE A 81 -30.86 13.45 1.31
N GLU A 82 -29.95 13.93 0.46
CA GLU A 82 -29.81 13.44 -0.90
C GLU A 82 -29.09 12.09 -0.89
N LEU A 83 -29.61 11.13 -1.64
CA LEU A 83 -29.07 9.76 -1.68
C LEU A 83 -27.60 9.71 -2.12
N PHE A 84 -27.17 10.68 -2.93
CA PHE A 84 -25.81 10.78 -3.48
C PHE A 84 -25.06 12.00 -2.93
N GLY A 85 -25.54 12.62 -1.87
CA GLY A 85 -24.76 13.64 -1.20
C GLY A 85 -23.62 13.01 -0.39
N ARG A 86 -22.52 13.74 -0.26
CA ARG A 86 -21.23 13.17 0.17
C ARG A 86 -20.76 13.73 1.52
N TYR A 87 -20.06 12.89 2.25
CA TYR A 87 -19.12 13.29 3.28
C TYR A 87 -17.81 13.82 2.66
N GLU A 88 -17.09 14.68 3.38
CA GLU A 88 -15.82 15.25 2.89
C GLU A 88 -14.76 14.15 2.61
N VAL A 89 -14.82 13.02 3.33
CA VAL A 89 -13.97 11.86 3.04
C VAL A 89 -14.29 11.24 1.68
N GLU A 90 -15.56 11.14 1.29
CA GLU A 90 -15.97 10.59 -0.01
C GLU A 90 -15.51 11.51 -1.14
N ARG A 91 -15.74 12.82 -0.99
CA ARG A 91 -15.25 13.84 -1.94
C ARG A 91 -13.73 13.81 -2.09
N TYR A 92 -12.99 13.64 -0.99
CA TYR A 92 -11.54 13.50 -1.03
C TYR A 92 -11.12 12.25 -1.81
N MET A 93 -11.75 11.10 -1.55
CA MET A 93 -11.45 9.86 -2.27
C MET A 93 -11.76 9.99 -3.76
N GLU A 94 -12.92 10.54 -4.13
CA GLU A 94 -13.29 10.81 -5.53
C GLU A 94 -12.24 11.65 -6.26
N TYR A 95 -11.80 12.75 -5.64
CA TYR A 95 -10.79 13.63 -6.23
C TYR A 95 -9.45 12.92 -6.47
N ASN A 96 -8.94 12.19 -5.47
CA ASN A 96 -7.64 11.52 -5.58
C ASN A 96 -7.68 10.37 -6.58
N THR A 97 -8.79 9.62 -6.63
CA THR A 97 -8.90 8.40 -7.44
C THR A 97 -9.17 8.69 -8.91
N ASN A 98 -9.94 9.74 -9.21
CA ASN A 98 -10.16 10.19 -10.59
C ASN A 98 -8.87 10.70 -11.25
N ASN A 99 -7.98 11.34 -10.50
CA ASN A 99 -6.69 11.77 -11.04
C ASN A 99 -5.78 10.57 -11.33
N PHE A 100 -5.75 9.57 -10.44
CA PHE A 100 -4.91 8.38 -10.62
C PHE A 100 -5.34 7.53 -11.82
N SER A 101 -6.64 7.33 -12.02
CA SER A 101 -7.16 6.48 -13.10
C SER A 101 -6.89 7.03 -14.51
N ARG A 102 -6.54 8.31 -14.63
CA ARG A 102 -6.15 8.98 -15.89
C ARG A 102 -4.67 8.83 -16.24
N ILE A 103 -3.83 8.62 -15.22
CA ILE A 103 -2.37 8.61 -15.39
C ILE A 103 -1.75 7.22 -15.23
N PHE A 104 -2.54 6.22 -14.81
CA PHE A 104 -2.06 4.87 -14.59
C PHE A 104 -2.80 3.86 -15.47
N ASP A 105 -2.04 2.94 -16.08
CA ASP A 105 -2.59 1.91 -16.96
C ASP A 105 -3.24 0.75 -16.14
N PRO A 106 -4.51 0.40 -16.40
CA PRO A 106 -5.21 -0.60 -15.59
C PRO A 106 -4.63 -2.01 -15.74
N LEU A 107 -4.15 -2.39 -16.93
CA LEU A 107 -3.51 -3.70 -17.12
C LEU A 107 -2.19 -3.80 -16.35
N SER A 108 -1.36 -2.75 -16.41
CA SER A 108 -0.14 -2.62 -15.62
C SER A 108 -0.42 -2.71 -14.12
N TYR A 109 -1.49 -2.08 -13.65
CA TYR A 109 -1.93 -2.18 -12.26
C TYR A 109 -2.23 -3.62 -11.85
N LEU A 110 -2.98 -4.36 -12.68
CA LEU A 110 -3.27 -5.78 -12.44
C LEU A 110 -2.01 -6.63 -12.37
N TYR A 111 -1.02 -6.39 -13.24
CA TYR A 111 0.26 -7.11 -13.22
C TYR A 111 1.06 -6.83 -11.94
N ILE A 112 1.14 -5.57 -11.51
CA ILE A 112 1.82 -5.18 -10.27
C ILE A 112 1.13 -5.82 -9.06
N VAL A 113 -0.19 -5.72 -8.97
CA VAL A 113 -0.97 -6.36 -7.89
C VAL A 113 -0.78 -7.87 -7.90
N LYS A 114 -0.76 -8.50 -9.07
CA LYS A 114 -0.51 -9.94 -9.18
C LYS A 114 0.89 -10.31 -8.67
N ALA A 115 1.91 -9.50 -8.98
CA ALA A 115 3.27 -9.70 -8.51
C ALA A 115 3.34 -9.57 -6.98
N ILE A 116 2.75 -8.50 -6.41
CA ILE A 116 2.65 -8.30 -4.95
C ILE A 116 1.97 -9.50 -4.31
N ASN A 117 0.75 -9.84 -4.72
CA ASN A 117 -0.01 -10.96 -4.13
C ASN A 117 0.68 -12.33 -4.24
N THR A 118 1.53 -12.52 -5.25
CA THR A 118 2.25 -13.79 -5.46
C THR A 118 3.55 -13.85 -4.66
N PHE A 119 4.05 -12.71 -4.19
CA PHE A 119 5.32 -12.60 -3.49
C PHE A 119 5.31 -13.41 -2.18
N ASN A 120 6.31 -14.27 -2.06
CA ASN A 120 6.61 -15.02 -0.85
C ASN A 120 8.11 -15.35 -0.88
N LEU A 121 8.87 -14.78 0.06
CA LEU A 121 10.32 -14.94 0.17
C LEU A 121 10.75 -16.41 0.38
N SER A 122 9.92 -17.22 1.00
CA SER A 122 10.22 -18.65 1.23
C SER A 122 10.01 -19.52 -0.02
N ARG A 123 9.43 -18.98 -1.10
CA ARG A 123 9.16 -19.75 -2.31
C ARG A 123 10.46 -20.23 -2.95
N GLY A 124 10.58 -21.56 -3.12
CA GLY A 124 11.78 -22.20 -3.67
C GLY A 124 12.84 -22.57 -2.62
N TYR A 125 12.51 -22.43 -1.33
CA TYR A 125 13.35 -22.81 -0.19
C TYR A 125 12.56 -23.72 0.76
N ASP A 126 13.26 -24.44 1.63
CA ASP A 126 12.63 -25.37 2.59
C ASP A 126 11.83 -24.63 3.67
N SER A 127 12.19 -23.39 3.96
CA SER A 127 11.51 -22.53 4.93
C SER A 127 11.85 -21.06 4.71
N LEU A 128 11.10 -20.17 5.38
CA LEU A 128 11.48 -18.75 5.45
C LEU A 128 12.86 -18.56 6.08
N HIS A 129 13.23 -19.40 7.06
CA HIS A 129 14.55 -19.36 7.68
C HIS A 129 15.66 -19.66 6.68
N ASP A 130 15.50 -20.72 5.89
CA ASP A 130 16.45 -21.07 4.83
C ASP A 130 16.63 -19.92 3.83
N ALA A 131 15.52 -19.34 3.37
CA ALA A 131 15.55 -18.18 2.46
C ALA A 131 16.30 -16.98 3.07
N ILE A 132 15.98 -16.59 4.31
CA ILE A 132 16.61 -15.45 4.99
C ILE A 132 18.10 -15.70 5.24
N SER A 133 18.52 -16.92 5.59
CA SER A 133 19.92 -17.27 5.90
C SER A 133 20.89 -17.02 4.73
N ARG A 134 20.35 -16.95 3.51
CA ARG A 134 21.11 -16.68 2.28
C ARG A 134 21.46 -15.21 2.11
N ILE A 135 20.76 -14.30 2.80
CA ILE A 135 21.05 -12.87 2.73
C ILE A 135 22.43 -12.60 3.34
N LYS A 136 23.36 -12.10 2.52
CA LYS A 136 24.73 -11.74 2.97
C LYS A 136 24.94 -10.23 3.11
N ALA A 137 23.99 -9.43 2.65
CA ALA A 137 24.04 -7.98 2.78
C ALA A 137 23.68 -7.54 4.20
N ASN A 138 24.19 -6.39 4.63
CA ASN A 138 23.68 -5.68 5.79
C ASN A 138 22.27 -5.17 5.47
N VAL A 139 21.27 -5.58 6.25
CA VAL A 139 19.86 -5.21 6.04
C VAL A 139 19.39 -4.26 7.11
N HIS A 140 18.85 -3.12 6.70
CA HIS A 140 18.26 -2.13 7.58
C HIS A 140 16.75 -2.15 7.36
N LEU A 141 16.02 -2.54 8.38
CA LEU A 141 14.57 -2.74 8.38
C LEU A 141 13.92 -1.55 9.10
N ILE A 142 13.02 -0.84 8.43
CA ILE A 142 12.25 0.27 9.00
C ILE A 142 10.75 0.01 8.80
N SER A 143 10.01 -0.11 9.89
CA SER A 143 8.54 -0.27 9.92
C SER A 143 7.87 0.94 10.57
N PHE A 144 6.53 1.04 10.45
CA PHE A 144 5.74 2.18 10.96
C PHE A 144 4.57 1.68 11.80
N SER A 145 4.44 2.16 13.04
CA SER A 145 3.56 1.57 14.07
C SER A 145 2.09 1.41 13.65
N SER A 146 1.56 2.31 12.84
CA SER A 146 0.18 2.28 12.33
C SER A 146 0.02 1.65 10.95
N ASP A 147 1.03 1.01 10.37
CA ASP A 147 0.92 0.34 9.08
C ASP A 147 -0.01 -0.89 9.16
N TYR A 148 -1.17 -0.78 8.51
CA TYR A 148 -2.16 -1.85 8.39
C TYR A 148 -2.07 -2.61 7.06
N LEU A 149 -1.21 -2.20 6.13
CA LEU A 149 -0.98 -2.89 4.86
C LEU A 149 0.10 -3.96 5.02
N PHE A 150 1.24 -3.57 5.61
CA PHE A 150 2.33 -4.46 6.00
C PHE A 150 2.67 -4.20 7.47
N PHE A 151 2.12 -5.05 8.33
CA PHE A 151 2.18 -4.83 9.77
C PHE A 151 3.64 -4.79 10.26
N PRO A 152 3.99 -3.91 11.23
CA PRO A 152 5.34 -3.84 11.79
C PRO A 152 5.89 -5.19 12.25
N SER A 153 5.02 -6.01 12.83
CA SER A 153 5.32 -7.39 13.25
C SER A 153 5.93 -8.27 12.15
N GLU A 154 5.67 -7.98 10.87
CA GLU A 154 6.20 -8.73 9.73
C GLU A 154 7.68 -8.45 9.52
N MET A 155 8.11 -7.18 9.62
CA MET A 155 9.53 -6.80 9.56
C MET A 155 10.26 -7.16 10.86
N GLU A 156 9.60 -7.00 12.00
CA GLU A 156 10.13 -7.45 13.29
C GLU A 156 10.43 -8.97 13.26
N HIS A 157 9.58 -9.76 12.59
CA HIS A 157 9.81 -11.18 12.39
C HIS A 157 11.06 -11.47 11.57
N ILE A 158 11.28 -10.73 10.48
CA ILE A 158 12.50 -10.83 9.66
C ILE A 158 13.73 -10.49 10.52
N ALA A 159 13.69 -9.39 11.28
CA ALA A 159 14.76 -8.96 12.17
C ALA A 159 15.11 -10.05 13.21
N LYS A 160 14.10 -10.59 13.89
CA LYS A 160 14.28 -11.69 14.86
C LYS A 160 14.93 -12.93 14.24
N MET A 161 14.60 -13.25 12.99
CA MET A 161 15.23 -14.37 12.26
C MET A 161 16.67 -14.06 11.88
N MET A 162 16.95 -12.86 11.35
CA MET A 162 18.32 -12.43 11.05
C MET A 162 19.20 -12.42 12.30
N GLN A 163 18.67 -11.96 13.43
CA GLN A 163 19.35 -12.01 14.73
C GLN A 163 19.70 -13.44 15.15
N ARG A 164 18.75 -14.39 15.03
CA ARG A 164 18.99 -15.81 15.34
C ARG A 164 20.06 -16.43 14.45
N ASN A 165 20.15 -15.98 13.20
CA ASN A 165 21.13 -16.46 12.23
C ASN A 165 22.52 -15.79 12.37
N GLY A 166 22.68 -14.84 13.29
CA GLY A 166 23.91 -14.05 13.41
C GLY A 166 24.19 -13.16 12.19
N GLN A 167 23.14 -12.75 11.46
CA GLN A 167 23.27 -11.90 10.28
C GLN A 167 23.29 -10.42 10.68
N ALA A 168 24.09 -9.63 9.97
CA ALA A 168 24.16 -8.19 10.16
C ALA A 168 22.85 -7.52 9.74
N HIS A 169 22.18 -6.87 10.70
CA HIS A 169 20.94 -6.16 10.46
C HIS A 169 20.73 -5.03 11.48
N THR A 170 19.81 -4.11 11.16
CA THR A 170 19.20 -3.19 12.13
C THR A 170 17.69 -3.23 11.95
N TYR A 171 16.94 -2.95 13.03
CA TYR A 171 15.50 -2.79 13.01
C TYR A 171 15.12 -1.51 13.74
N LEU A 172 14.29 -0.69 13.09
CA LEU A 172 13.69 0.51 13.64
C LEU A 172 12.18 0.44 13.39
N GLU A 173 11.40 0.61 14.45
CA GLU A 173 9.97 0.87 14.34
C GLU A 173 9.74 2.36 14.58
N VAL A 174 9.20 3.05 13.58
CA VAL A 174 8.90 4.47 13.63
C VAL A 174 7.49 4.66 14.15
N GLU A 175 7.35 5.46 15.21
CA GLU A 175 6.03 5.85 15.72
C GLU A 175 5.34 6.81 14.73
N SER A 176 4.21 6.37 14.19
CA SER A 176 3.46 7.06 13.15
C SER A 176 1.97 6.79 13.31
N ASP A 177 1.17 7.81 13.00
CA ASP A 177 -0.28 7.71 12.87
C ASP A 177 -0.72 7.79 11.39
N TYR A 178 0.22 7.76 10.43
CA TYR A 178 -0.09 7.96 9.00
C TYR A 178 -0.33 6.68 8.22
N GLY A 179 -0.10 5.51 8.84
CA GLY A 179 -0.25 4.21 8.21
C GLY A 179 0.93 3.83 7.33
N HIS A 180 0.65 3.08 6.26
CA HIS A 180 1.64 2.65 5.28
C HIS A 180 2.32 3.84 4.59
N ASP A 181 1.58 4.92 4.30
CA ASP A 181 2.12 6.08 3.57
C ASP A 181 3.11 6.92 4.41
N ALA A 182 3.32 6.59 5.69
CA ALA A 182 4.26 7.29 6.57
C ALA A 182 5.67 7.42 5.97
N PHE A 183 6.17 6.41 5.25
CA PHE A 183 7.49 6.47 4.60
C PHE A 183 7.58 7.48 3.44
N LEU A 184 6.45 8.01 2.96
CA LEU A 184 6.40 9.02 1.90
C LEU A 184 6.23 10.44 2.45
N VAL A 185 5.67 10.59 3.65
CA VAL A 185 5.16 11.88 4.14
C VAL A 185 5.73 12.34 5.47
N GLU A 186 6.22 11.44 6.33
CA GLU A 186 6.82 11.76 7.63
C GLU A 186 8.34 11.54 7.62
N LEU A 187 9.01 12.10 6.61
CA LEU A 187 10.43 11.85 6.33
C LEU A 187 11.33 12.25 7.52
N GLU A 188 10.98 13.33 8.22
CA GLU A 188 11.68 13.85 9.39
C GLU A 188 11.80 12.83 10.54
N LYS A 189 10.92 11.82 10.60
CA LYS A 189 10.92 10.80 11.66
C LYS A 189 12.02 9.75 11.48
N PHE A 190 12.56 9.57 10.28
CA PHE A 190 13.51 8.49 9.99
C PHE A 190 14.65 8.86 9.02
N GLU A 191 14.69 10.10 8.51
CA GLU A 191 15.70 10.51 7.54
C GLU A 191 17.14 10.41 8.08
N GLU A 192 17.36 10.68 9.37
CA GLU A 192 18.69 10.60 9.97
C GLU A 192 19.18 9.14 10.03
N ASN A 193 18.27 8.18 10.28
CA ASN A 193 18.59 6.76 10.23
C ASN A 193 19.00 6.33 8.81
N ILE A 194 18.32 6.83 7.78
CA ILE A 194 18.73 6.56 6.39
C ILE A 194 20.10 7.17 6.10
N LYS A 195 20.34 8.43 6.49
CA LYS A 195 21.64 9.09 6.29
C LYS A 195 22.76 8.34 7.00
N GLU A 196 22.53 7.81 8.20
CA GLU A 196 23.51 7.02 8.95
C GLU A 196 23.85 5.71 8.23
N VAL A 197 22.85 5.01 7.69
CA VAL A 197 23.05 3.75 6.96
C VAL A 197 23.79 3.93 5.63
N LEU A 198 23.66 5.10 4.99
CA LEU A 198 24.30 5.40 3.72
C LEU A 198 25.73 5.93 3.83
N ARG A 199 26.20 6.25 5.04
CA ARG A 199 27.59 6.68 5.31
C ARG A 199 28.54 5.49 5.27
#